data_AF-A0A9P6SQP9-F1
#
_entry.id   AF-A0A9P6SQP9-F1
#
_cell.length_a   1.000
_cell.length_b   1.000
_cell.length_c   1.000
_cell.angle_alpha   90.00
_cell.angle_beta   90.00
_cell.angle_gamma   90.00
#
_symmetry.space_group_name_H-M   'P 1'
#
loop_
_entity.id
_entity.type
_entity.pdbx_description
1 polymer ?
#
loop_
_entity_poly.entity_id
_entity_poly.type
_entity_poly.pdbx_seq_one_letter_code
_entity_poly.pdbx_strand_id
1 'polypeptide(L)'
;MEHNGFDQLPVVSSKNGRLVGLVTLGNLLSRIAARRVQVDAQVHDVMFKFQTSGHLYKEITDDTPLEDLTEFFEKNSAGVVTEKGGSKVKAVITKVDLVSFLVKKASV
;
A
#
# COMPACT_ATOMS: atom_id res chain seq x y z
N MET A 1 0.86 -14.68 0.10
CA MET A 1 -0.27 -13.73 0.13
C MET A 1 -1.52 -14.48 0.56
N GLU A 2 -2.01 -15.42 -0.26
CA GLU A 2 -3.22 -16.21 0.01
C GLU A 2 -3.19 -17.00 1.32
N HIS A 3 -2.11 -17.75 1.63
CA HIS A 3 -2.01 -18.54 2.85
C HIS A 3 -2.25 -17.73 4.14
N ASN A 4 -1.86 -16.46 4.14
CA ASN A 4 -2.00 -15.57 5.29
C ASN A 4 -3.21 -14.62 5.15
N GLY A 5 -4.05 -14.79 4.12
CA GLY A 5 -5.20 -13.92 3.87
C GLY A 5 -4.85 -12.47 3.53
N PHE A 6 -3.66 -12.21 2.96
CA PHE A 6 -3.25 -10.86 2.58
C PHE A 6 -3.41 -10.63 1.08
N ASP A 7 -4.13 -9.58 0.72
CA ASP A 7 -4.28 -9.15 -0.68
C ASP A 7 -3.23 -8.13 -1.12
N GLN A 8 -2.48 -7.58 -0.16
CA GLN A 8 -1.54 -6.48 -0.38
C GLN A 8 -0.33 -6.62 0.53
N LEU A 9 0.86 -6.29 0.02
CA LEU A 9 2.10 -6.29 0.80
C LEU A 9 2.96 -5.06 0.45
N PRO A 10 3.47 -4.32 1.45
CA PRO A 10 4.43 -3.26 1.21
C PRO A 10 5.77 -3.87 0.81
N VAL A 11 6.47 -3.22 -0.10
CA VAL A 11 7.81 -3.62 -0.55
C VAL A 11 8.82 -2.65 0.02
N VAL A 12 9.80 -3.18 0.74
CA VAL A 12 10.87 -2.40 1.36
C VAL A 12 12.22 -2.69 0.72
N SER A 13 13.08 -1.68 0.66
CA SER A 13 14.46 -1.79 0.25
C SER A 13 15.25 -2.64 1.24
N SER A 14 15.93 -3.68 0.75
CA SER A 14 16.81 -4.52 1.56
C SER A 14 18.00 -3.75 2.15
N LYS A 15 18.37 -2.59 1.57
CA LYS A 15 19.53 -1.80 2.00
C LYS A 15 19.28 -1.00 3.27
N ASN A 16 18.06 -0.51 3.46
CA ASN A 16 17.76 0.48 4.51
C ASN A 16 16.33 0.40 5.06
N GLY A 17 15.54 -0.62 4.68
CA GLY A 17 14.17 -0.80 5.16
C GLY A 17 13.16 0.22 4.64
N ARG A 18 13.59 1.17 3.78
CA ARG A 18 12.71 2.20 3.25
C ARG A 18 11.63 1.59 2.36
N LEU A 19 10.43 2.12 2.46
CA LEU A 19 9.33 1.76 1.58
C LEU A 19 9.65 2.17 0.13
N VAL A 20 9.58 1.22 -0.79
CA VAL A 20 9.86 1.42 -2.23
C VAL A 20 8.69 1.07 -3.15
N GLY A 21 7.65 0.43 -2.62
CA GLY A 21 6.45 0.15 -3.38
C GLY A 21 5.40 -0.67 -2.64
N LEU A 22 4.39 -1.08 -3.38
CA LEU A 22 3.29 -1.93 -2.92
C LEU A 22 3.02 -3.00 -3.98
N VAL A 23 2.77 -4.23 -3.55
CA VAL A 23 2.26 -5.29 -4.42
C VAL A 23 0.85 -5.68 -3.99
N THR A 24 -0.03 -5.91 -4.95
CA THR A 24 -1.39 -6.43 -4.70
C THR A 24 -1.60 -7.71 -5.49
N LEU A 25 -2.39 -8.64 -4.95
CA LEU A 25 -2.70 -9.91 -5.61
C LEU A 25 -3.35 -9.66 -6.97
N GLY A 26 -4.30 -8.72 -7.06
CA GLY A 26 -4.94 -8.33 -8.32
C GLY A 26 -3.97 -7.80 -9.38
N ASN A 27 -2.97 -7.00 -8.99
CA ASN A 27 -1.96 -6.52 -9.94
C ASN A 27 -1.03 -7.65 -10.42
N LEU A 28 -0.67 -8.59 -9.55
CA LEU A 28 0.12 -9.77 -9.94
C LEU A 28 -0.65 -10.64 -10.94
N LEU A 29 -1.87 -11.03 -10.57
CA LEU A 29 -2.72 -11.90 -11.39
C LEU A 29 -3.03 -11.26 -12.75
N SER A 30 -3.36 -9.96 -12.79
CA SER A 30 -3.64 -9.28 -14.07
C SER A 30 -2.44 -9.20 -15.00
N ARG A 31 -1.21 -9.05 -14.46
CA ARG A 31 0.02 -9.05 -15.26
C ARG A 31 0.38 -10.42 -15.81
N ILE A 32 0.23 -11.46 -15.00
CA ILE A 32 0.48 -12.86 -15.41
C ILE A 32 -0.56 -13.31 -16.44
N ALA A 33 -1.84 -13.04 -16.20
CA ALA A 33 -2.93 -13.39 -17.13
C ALA A 33 -2.75 -12.72 -18.50
N ALA A 34 -2.26 -11.46 -18.51
CA ALA A 34 -1.95 -10.74 -19.74
C ALA A 34 -0.62 -11.17 -20.40
N ARG A 35 0.08 -12.19 -19.86
CA ARG A 35 1.41 -12.66 -20.30
C ARG A 35 2.46 -11.56 -20.38
N ARG A 36 2.30 -10.49 -19.58
CA ARG A 36 3.26 -9.37 -19.53
C ARG A 36 4.46 -9.69 -18.66
N VAL A 37 4.31 -10.66 -17.76
CA VAL A 37 5.29 -11.02 -16.75
C VAL A 37 5.22 -12.54 -16.50
N GLN A 38 6.37 -13.17 -16.36
CA GLN A 38 6.50 -14.60 -16.02
C GLN A 38 6.46 -14.80 -14.49
N VAL A 39 6.16 -16.02 -14.05
CA VAL A 39 6.02 -16.34 -12.61
C VAL A 39 7.34 -16.25 -11.82
N ASP A 40 8.48 -16.24 -12.51
CA ASP A 40 9.83 -16.08 -11.96
C ASP A 40 10.31 -14.62 -11.93
N ALA A 41 9.50 -13.67 -12.40
CA ALA A 41 9.86 -12.26 -12.40
C ALA A 41 10.04 -11.70 -10.99
N GLN A 42 10.91 -10.70 -10.86
CA GLN A 42 11.18 -10.08 -9.57
C GLN A 42 10.04 -9.16 -9.15
N VAL A 43 9.79 -9.08 -7.84
CA VAL A 43 8.76 -8.20 -7.25
C VAL A 43 8.95 -6.73 -7.68
N HIS A 44 10.20 -6.29 -7.85
CA HIS A 44 10.50 -4.92 -8.28
C HIS A 44 10.02 -4.59 -9.69
N ASP A 45 9.77 -5.59 -10.55
CA ASP A 45 9.28 -5.40 -11.92
C ASP A 45 7.76 -5.25 -12.00
N VAL A 46 7.06 -5.71 -10.95
CA VAL A 46 5.60 -5.77 -10.92
C VAL A 46 4.96 -4.85 -9.90
N MET A 47 5.69 -4.44 -8.86
CA MET A 47 5.16 -3.57 -7.81
C MET A 47 4.72 -2.19 -8.34
N PHE A 48 3.75 -1.59 -7.67
CA PHE A 48 3.52 -0.15 -7.76
C PHE A 48 4.70 0.55 -7.11
N LYS A 49 5.55 1.20 -7.92
CA LYS A 49 6.78 1.85 -7.45
C LYS A 49 6.43 3.18 -6.80
N PHE A 50 6.88 3.36 -5.56
CA PHE A 50 6.80 4.64 -4.87
C PHE A 50 8.04 5.43 -5.23
N GLN A 51 7.94 6.24 -6.29
CA GLN A 51 9.05 7.07 -6.74
C GLN A 51 9.28 8.21 -5.75
N THR A 52 10.54 8.46 -5.42
CA THR A 52 10.97 9.61 -4.60
C THR A 52 11.13 10.89 -5.42
N SER A 53 11.02 10.83 -6.74
CA SER A 53 11.17 11.97 -7.66
C SER A 53 10.12 11.91 -8.77
N GLY A 54 9.34 12.98 -8.95
CA GLY A 54 8.37 13.16 -10.04
C GLY A 54 6.92 12.99 -9.59
N HIS A 55 6.50 11.77 -9.28
CA HIS A 55 5.15 11.47 -8.77
C HIS A 55 5.26 10.86 -7.37
N LEU A 56 5.13 11.72 -6.36
CA LEU A 56 5.23 11.35 -4.95
C LEU A 56 4.05 10.46 -4.57
N TYR A 57 4.34 9.32 -3.94
CA TYR A 57 3.33 8.65 -3.14
C TYR A 57 2.88 9.60 -2.02
N LYS A 58 1.58 9.62 -1.68
CA LYS A 58 1.10 10.43 -0.55
C LYS A 58 1.63 9.78 0.73
N GLU A 59 2.47 10.50 1.46
CA GLU A 59 2.96 10.04 2.76
C GLU A 59 1.79 9.98 3.75
N ILE A 60 1.64 8.83 4.41
CA ILE A 60 0.65 8.60 5.45
C ILE A 60 1.41 8.24 6.72
N THR A 61 1.21 9.01 7.77
CA THR A 61 1.81 8.79 9.09
C THR A 61 0.71 8.79 10.15
N ASP A 62 1.07 8.57 11.42
CA ASP A 62 0.10 8.65 12.51
C ASP A 62 -0.48 10.06 12.71
N ASP A 63 0.21 11.08 12.17
CA ASP A 63 -0.24 12.48 12.21
C ASP A 63 -1.24 12.81 11.07
N THR A 64 -1.49 11.88 10.13
CA THR A 64 -2.36 12.13 8.98
C THR A 64 -3.84 12.21 9.41
N PRO A 65 -4.54 13.34 9.14
CA PRO A 65 -5.96 13.47 9.44
C PRO A 65 -6.83 12.42 8.74
N LEU A 66 -7.94 12.00 9.38
CA LEU A 66 -8.87 11.03 8.79
C LEU A 66 -9.59 11.58 7.54
N GLU A 67 -9.77 12.90 7.43
CA GLU A 67 -10.30 13.56 6.24
C GLU A 67 -9.38 13.35 5.03
N ASP A 68 -8.07 13.46 5.23
CA ASP A 68 -7.07 13.23 4.19
C ASP A 68 -7.05 11.78 3.71
N LEU A 69 -7.35 10.84 4.62
CA LEU A 69 -7.53 9.43 4.28
C LEU A 69 -8.80 9.19 3.48
N THR A 70 -9.88 9.94 3.77
CA THR A 70 -11.13 9.85 3.02
C THR A 70 -10.91 10.23 1.57
N GLU A 71 -10.31 11.39 1.31
CA GLU A 71 -9.97 11.84 -0.05
C GLU A 71 -8.98 10.88 -0.72
N PHE A 72 -7.97 10.42 0.02
CA PHE A 72 -6.99 9.46 -0.49
C PHE A 72 -7.64 8.18 -1.03
N PHE A 73 -8.59 7.61 -0.30
CA PHE A 73 -9.29 6.38 -0.68
C PHE A 73 -10.36 6.55 -1.76
N GLU A 74 -10.61 7.76 -2.26
CA GLU A 74 -11.39 7.96 -3.49
C GLU A 74 -10.59 7.57 -4.74
N LYS A 75 -9.28 7.71 -4.67
CA LYS A 75 -8.36 7.53 -5.80
C LYS A 75 -7.48 6.28 -5.66
N ASN A 76 -7.32 5.77 -4.44
CA ASN A 76 -6.39 4.69 -4.12
C ASN A 76 -7.10 3.53 -3.42
N SER A 77 -6.72 2.31 -3.75
CA SER A 77 -7.28 1.10 -3.11
C SER A 77 -6.68 0.80 -1.74
N ALA A 78 -5.50 1.35 -1.45
CA ALA A 78 -4.73 1.08 -0.24
C ALA A 78 -3.71 2.17 0.07
N GLY A 79 -3.44 2.36 1.35
CA GLY A 79 -2.40 3.24 1.88
C GLY A 79 -1.41 2.45 2.73
N VAL A 80 -0.16 2.89 2.75
CA VAL A 80 0.88 2.33 3.64
C VAL A 80 1.22 3.40 4.66
N VAL A 81 0.99 3.09 5.94
CA VAL A 81 1.34 3.97 7.06
C VAL A 81 2.81 3.76 7.38
N THR A 82 3.57 4.85 7.44
CA THR A 82 5.00 4.83 7.76
C THR A 82 5.37 5.82 8.86
N GLU A 83 6.57 5.66 9.42
CA GLU A 83 7.28 6.79 10.03
C GLU A 83 7.61 7.87 8.99
N LYS A 84 7.84 9.11 9.45
CA LYS A 84 8.20 10.24 8.60
C LYS A 84 9.42 9.91 7.75
N GLY A 85 9.34 10.25 6.47
CA GLY A 85 10.37 9.94 5.47
C GLY A 85 10.35 8.50 4.95
N GLY A 86 9.34 7.71 5.30
CA GLY A 86 9.18 6.33 4.81
C GLY A 86 10.22 5.34 5.35
N SER A 87 10.82 5.63 6.51
CA SER A 87 11.90 4.84 7.13
C SER A 87 11.45 3.46 7.59
N LYS A 88 10.21 3.36 8.06
CA LYS A 88 9.65 2.12 8.64
C LYS A 88 8.17 2.02 8.35
N VAL A 89 7.75 0.87 7.85
CA VAL A 89 6.33 0.54 7.63
C VAL A 89 5.69 0.13 8.94
N LYS A 90 4.52 0.71 9.24
CA LYS A 90 3.71 0.41 10.42
C LYS A 90 2.48 -0.43 10.09
N ALA A 91 1.77 -0.07 9.02
CA ALA A 91 0.54 -0.74 8.63
C ALA A 91 0.26 -0.58 7.13
N VAL A 92 -0.57 -1.47 6.60
CA VAL A 92 -1.30 -1.26 5.35
C VAL A 92 -2.76 -1.06 5.71
N ILE A 93 -3.38 -0.02 5.17
CA ILE A 93 -4.75 0.37 5.47
C ILE A 93 -5.58 0.48 4.20
N THR A 94 -6.86 0.18 4.30
CA THR A 94 -7.84 0.26 3.22
C THR A 94 -9.01 1.15 3.62
N LYS A 95 -9.86 1.48 2.64
CA LYS A 95 -11.11 2.20 2.89
C LYS A 95 -12.03 1.47 3.89
N VAL A 96 -12.02 0.14 3.88
CA VAL A 96 -12.83 -0.68 4.79
C VAL A 96 -12.39 -0.47 6.24
N ASP A 97 -11.08 -0.35 6.48
CA ASP A 97 -10.55 -0.09 7.82
C ASP A 97 -11.00 1.28 8.33
N LEU A 98 -10.92 2.32 7.49
CA LEU A 98 -11.37 3.66 7.82
C LEU A 98 -12.87 3.68 8.16
N VAL A 99 -13.72 3.08 7.31
CA VAL A 99 -15.17 3.03 7.55
C VAL A 99 -15.47 2.25 8.83
N SER A 100 -14.82 1.10 9.03
CA SER A 100 -15.00 0.28 10.24
C SER A 100 -14.62 1.05 11.51
N PHE A 101 -13.56 1.86 11.45
CA PHE A 101 -13.15 2.72 12.56
C PHE A 101 -14.20 3.81 12.86
N LEU A 102 -14.70 4.49 11.83
CA LEU A 102 -15.71 5.55 11.99
C LEU A 102 -17.03 5.01 12.55
N VAL A 103 -17.48 3.83 12.09
CA VAL A 103 -18.69 3.17 12.62
C VAL A 103 -18.51 2.81 14.10
N LYS A 104 -17.35 2.27 14.48
CA LYS A 104 -17.03 1.97 15.89
C LYS A 104 -17.01 3.23 16.75
N LYS A 105 -16.46 4.33 16.24
CA LYS A 105 -16.42 5.64 16.93
C LYS A 105 -17.80 6.28 17.09
N ALA A 106 -18.69 6.13 16.12
CA ALA A 106 -20.04 6.70 16.16
C ALA A 106 -21.01 5.88 17.03
N SER A 107 -20.68 4.62 17.31
CA SER A 107 -21.46 3.73 18.18
C SER A 107 -21.10 3.87 19.67
N VAL A 108 -20.23 4.83 20.00
CA VAL A 108 -19.79 5.20 21.36
C VAL A 108 -20.23 6.64 21.63
#